data_AF-A0A521GB20-F1
#
_entry.id   AF-A0A521GB20-F1
#
_cell.length_a   1.000
_cell.length_b   1.000
_cell.length_c   1.000
_cell.angle_alpha   90.00
_cell.angle_beta   90.00
_cell.angle_gamma   90.00
#
_symmetry.space_group_name_H-M   'P 1'
#
loop_
_entity.id
_entity.type
_entity.pdbx_description
1 polymer ?
#
loop_
_entity_poly.entity_id
_entity_poly.type
_entity_poly.pdbx_seq_one_letter_code
_entity_poly.pdbx_strand_id
1 'polypeptide(L)' 'MVSSQQPYQRLSNLQMELLKLYPYGVSDEEIQDIRKLLADYFAGRIDKEMDQLWQRKGWNDQTIQDWKTEHLRSHSSGQ' A
#
# COMPACT_ATOMS: atom_id res chain seq x y z
N MET A 1 -39.63 16.49 -12.18
CA MET A 1 -38.61 17.29 -11.47
C MET A 1 -38.29 16.59 -10.14
N VAL A 2 -36.99 16.40 -9.84
CA VAL A 2 -36.39 16.08 -8.52
C VAL A 2 -36.71 14.66 -7.99
N SER A 3 -35.76 13.77 -7.70
CA SER A 3 -34.58 13.99 -6.84
C SER A 3 -33.42 13.06 -7.22
N SER A 4 -32.26 13.62 -7.53
CA SER A 4 -30.99 12.89 -7.56
C SER A 4 -30.56 12.62 -6.11
N GLN A 5 -30.72 11.40 -5.62
CA GLN A 5 -30.13 11.00 -4.34
C GLN A 5 -28.60 10.99 -4.50
N GLN A 6 -27.93 12.03 -4.00
CA GLN A 6 -26.48 12.05 -3.85
C GLN A 6 -26.12 11.03 -2.76
N PRO A 7 -25.27 10.02 -3.03
CA PRO A 7 -24.79 9.14 -1.97
C PRO A 7 -23.85 9.97 -1.10
N TYR A 8 -24.30 10.38 0.08
CA TYR A 8 -23.36 10.80 1.13
C TYR A 8 -22.49 9.58 1.45
N GLN A 9 -21.32 9.50 0.81
CA GLN A 9 -20.29 8.54 1.18
C GLN A 9 -19.93 8.82 2.63
N ARG A 10 -20.34 7.92 3.54
CA ARG A 10 -19.90 7.99 4.93
C ARG A 10 -18.38 7.93 4.93
N LEU A 11 -17.75 8.87 5.63
CA LEU A 11 -16.30 8.91 5.79
C LEU A 11 -15.81 7.59 6.40
N SER A 12 -14.67 7.12 5.92
CA SER A 12 -14.00 5.98 6.53
C SER A 12 -13.50 6.36 7.94
N ASN A 13 -13.25 5.35 8.78
CA ASN A 13 -12.72 5.57 10.13
C ASN A 13 -11.39 6.36 10.10
N LEU A 14 -10.53 6.12 9.10
CA LEU A 14 -9.28 6.87 8.93
C LEU A 14 -9.56 8.34 8.58
N GLN A 15 -10.48 8.61 7.67
CA GLN A 15 -10.86 9.98 7.32
C GLN A 15 -11.42 10.72 8.53
N MET A 16 -12.26 10.06 9.35
CA MET A 16 -12.79 10.64 10.58
C MET A 16 -11.69 10.96 11.61
N GLU A 17 -10.68 10.10 11.73
CA GLU A 17 -9.56 10.32 12.65
C GLU A 17 -8.71 11.52 12.20
N LEU A 18 -8.41 11.63 10.91
CA LEU A 18 -7.68 12.77 10.35
C LEU A 18 -8.46 14.09 10.53
N LEU A 19 -9.80 14.07 10.45
CA LEU A 19 -10.62 15.25 10.71
C LEU A 19 -10.47 15.80 12.14
N LYS A 20 -10.15 14.94 13.12
CA LYS A 20 -9.92 15.40 14.50
C LYS A 20 -8.65 16.24 14.64
N LEU A 21 -7.76 16.23 13.65
CA LEU A 21 -6.53 17.01 13.65
C LEU A 21 -6.76 18.48 13.25
N TYR A 22 -7.88 18.80 12.58
CA TYR A 22 -8.18 20.16 12.09
C TYR A 22 -8.13 21.26 13.15
N PRO A 23 -8.65 21.07 14.38
CA PRO A 23 -8.60 22.12 15.41
C PRO A 23 -7.19 22.50 15.86
N TYR A 24 -6.19 21.64 15.62
CA TYR A 24 -4.82 21.86 16.09
C TYR A 24 -3.95 22.63 15.09
N GLY A 25 -4.46 22.93 13.89
CA GLY A 25 -3.73 23.72 12.92
C GLY A 25 -2.44 23.06 12.44
N VAL A 26 -2.52 21.77 12.08
CA VAL A 26 -1.39 20.96 11.62
C VAL A 26 -0.66 21.67 10.48
N SER A 27 0.63 21.90 10.69
CA SER A 27 1.52 22.50 9.69
C SER A 27 1.80 21.56 8.52
N ASP A 28 2.26 22.11 7.39
CA ASP A 28 2.64 21.29 6.24
C ASP A 28 3.76 20.28 6.56
N GLU A 29 4.67 20.63 7.49
CA GLU A 29 5.74 19.75 7.97
C GLU A 29 5.16 18.56 8.74
N GLU A 30 4.24 18.79 9.68
CA GLU A 30 3.58 17.72 10.43
C GLU A 30 2.71 16.83 9.51
N ILE A 31 2.11 17.38 8.45
CA ILE A 31 1.42 16.58 7.43
C ILE A 31 2.39 15.67 6.68
N GLN A 32 3.61 16.13 6.38
CA GLN A 32 4.64 15.28 5.79
C GLN A 32 5.06 14.16 6.74
N ASP A 33 5.21 14.45 8.02
CA ASP A 33 5.52 13.44 9.04
C ASP A 33 4.43 12.38 9.17
N ILE A 34 3.15 12.79 9.15
CA ILE A 34 2.02 11.85 9.16
C ILE A 34 2.04 10.96 7.91
N ARG A 35 2.33 11.52 6.73
CA ARG A 35 2.46 10.74 5.50
C ARG A 35 3.59 9.72 5.59
N LYS A 36 4.74 10.13 6.15
CA LYS A 36 5.88 9.25 6.37
C LYS A 36 5.55 8.13 7.35
N LEU A 37 4.91 8.43 8.47
CA LEU A 37 4.45 7.44 9.45
C LEU A 37 3.55 6.37 8.83
N LEU A 38 2.59 6.79 7.99
CA LEU A 38 1.71 5.87 7.28
C LEU A 38 2.48 5.00 6.27
N ALA A 39 3.39 5.61 5.50
CA ALA A 39 4.21 4.89 4.54
C ALA A 39 5.09 3.83 5.23
N ASP A 40 5.77 4.21 6.30
CA ASP A 40 6.65 3.32 7.07
C ASP A 40 5.84 2.17 7.71
N TYR A 41 4.62 2.42 8.20
CA TYR A 41 3.72 1.38 8.72
C TYR A 41 3.31 0.36 7.64
N PHE A 42 2.88 0.83 6.46
CA PHE A 42 2.46 -0.08 5.39
C PHE A 42 3.64 -0.83 4.77
N ALA A 43 4.81 -0.21 4.63
CA ALA A 43 6.03 -0.87 4.19
C ALA A 43 6.39 -2.02 5.13
N GLY A 44 6.47 -1.77 6.44
CA GLY A 44 6.76 -2.82 7.42
C GLY A 44 5.69 -3.91 7.49
N ARG A 45 4.44 -3.62 7.13
CA ARG A 45 3.39 -4.63 7.02
C ARG A 45 3.55 -5.48 5.76
N ILE A 46 3.86 -4.87 4.62
CA ILE A 46 4.13 -5.58 3.36
C ILE A 46 5.32 -6.50 3.53
N ASP A 47 6.41 -6.04 4.14
CA ASP A 47 7.59 -6.86 4.41
C ASP A 47 7.24 -8.09 5.24
N LYS A 48 6.48 -7.93 6.32
CA LYS A 48 6.01 -9.05 7.15
C LYS A 48 5.10 -10.02 6.40
N GLU A 49 4.17 -9.50 5.59
CA GLU A 49 3.27 -10.34 4.80
C GLU A 49 4.04 -11.10 3.71
N MET A 50 5.05 -10.47 3.10
CA MET A 50 5.95 -11.08 2.13
C MET A 50 6.84 -12.14 2.77
N ASP A 51 7.43 -11.89 3.93
CA ASP A 51 8.21 -12.87 4.69
C ASP A 51 7.36 -14.10 5.02
N GLN A 52 6.12 -13.89 5.49
CA GLN A 52 5.19 -14.98 5.77
C GLN A 52 4.81 -15.75 4.50
N LEU A 53 4.58 -15.05 3.38
CA LEU A 53 4.28 -15.69 2.11
C LEU A 53 5.47 -16.50 1.59
N TRP A 54 6.69 -15.95 1.72
CA TRP A 54 7.95 -16.58 1.36
C TRP A 54 8.15 -17.90 2.08
N GLN A 55 7.95 -17.90 3.41
CA GLN A 55 8.02 -19.10 4.23
C GLN A 55 6.92 -20.10 3.88
N ARG A 56 5.65 -19.67 3.78
CA ARG A 56 4.52 -20.57 3.47
C ARG A 56 4.63 -21.23 2.10
N LYS A 57 5.19 -20.52 1.12
CA LYS A 57 5.38 -21.04 -0.24
C LYS A 57 6.67 -21.84 -0.40
N GLY A 58 7.51 -21.91 0.65
CA GLY A 58 8.80 -22.60 0.61
C GLY A 58 9.76 -21.97 -0.39
N TRP A 59 9.60 -20.67 -0.66
CA TRP A 59 10.46 -19.97 -1.59
C TRP A 59 11.89 -19.89 -1.05
N ASN A 60 12.84 -19.99 -1.96
CA ASN A 60 14.26 -20.02 -1.67
C ASN A 60 15.05 -19.38 -2.81
N ASP A 61 16.37 -19.40 -2.71
CA ASP A 61 17.25 -18.82 -3.74
C ASP A 61 17.00 -19.41 -5.14
N GLN A 62 16.58 -20.68 -5.23
CA GLN A 62 16.20 -21.30 -6.50
C GLN A 62 14.95 -20.66 -7.11
N THR A 63 13.96 -20.30 -6.28
CA THR A 63 12.75 -19.57 -6.73
C THR A 63 13.12 -18.24 -7.41
N ILE A 64 14.12 -17.53 -6.87
CA ILE A 64 14.62 -16.27 -7.44
C ILE A 64 15.29 -16.52 -8.80
N GLN A 65 16.10 -17.58 -8.92
CA GLN A 65 16.75 -17.93 -10.19
C GLN A 65 15.73 -18.33 -11.26
N ASP A 66 14.68 -19.04 -10.87
CA ASP A 66 13.62 -19.48 -11.77
C ASP A 66 12.83 -18.27 -12.30
N TRP A 67 12.45 -17.31 -11.45
CA TRP A 67 11.79 -16.07 -11.88
C TRP A 67 12.67 -15.19 -12.78
N LYS A 68 13.97 -15.08 -12.47
CA LYS A 68 14.93 -14.35 -13.29
C LYS A 68 15.03 -14.98 -14.69
N THR A 69 15.06 -16.30 -14.76
CA THR A 69 15.14 -17.05 -16.02
C THR A 69 13.86 -16.92 -16.83
N GLU A 70 12.69 -17.00 -16.19
CA GLU A 70 11.39 -16.79 -16.83
C GLU A 70 11.27 -15.39 -17.44
N HIS A 71 11.67 -14.35 -16.70
CA HIS A 71 11.69 -12.98 -17.20
C HIS A 71 12.61 -12.84 -18.43
N LEU A 72 13.81 -13.41 -18.40
CA LEU A 72 14.74 -13.41 -19.53
C LEU A 72 14.20 -14.15 -20.75
N ARG A 73 13.47 -15.26 -20.57
CA ARG A 73 12.81 -15.99 -21.67
C ARG A 73 11.68 -15.20 -22.29
N SER A 74 10.84 -14.55 -21.47
CA SER A 74 9.78 -13.68 -21.98
C SER A 74 10.33 -12.50 -22.78
N HIS A 75 11.51 -11.98 -22.40
CA HIS A 75 12.15 -10.85 -23.07
C HIS A 75 12.91 -11.25 -24.35
N SER A 76 13.46 -12.46 -24.40
CA SER A 76 14.19 -12.99 -25.57
C SER A 76 13.30 -13.60 -26.65
N SER A 77 12.03 -13.88 -26.35
CA SER A 77 11.09 -14.51 -27.29
C SER A 77 10.32 -13.50 -28.16
N GLY A 78 10.70 -12.22 -28.11
CA GLY A 78 10.08 -11.11 -28.84
C GLY A 78 10.94 -10.46 -29.92
N GLN A 79 11.94 -11.17 -30.47
CA GLN A 79 12.72 -10.73 -31.64
C GLN A 79 12.61 -11.75 -32.78
#